data_AF-A0A9X6X7F4-F1
#
_entry.id   AF-A0A9X6X7F4-F1
#
_cell.length_a   1.000
_cell.length_b   1.000
_cell.length_c   1.000
_cell.angle_alpha   90.00
_cell.angle_beta   90.00
_cell.angle_gamma   90.00
#
_symmetry.space_group_name_H-M   'P 1'
#
loop_
_entity.id
_entity.type
_entity.pdbx_description
1 polymer ?
#
loop_
_entity_poly.entity_id
_entity_poly.type
_entity_poly.pdbx_seq_one_letter_code
_entity_poly.pdbx_strand_id
1 'polypeptide(L)'
;MNLKIVELLNERGKVVQEIGQQKIKHGIKRFDPVREREVLDMIANVNEGPFETSTLQHIFKTIFQASLELQEDDHRKALLVSRKKKPDNTIVKVKNDIVLGDGSQSFIMGPCAVESYEQVRAVAQAMKQQGLTMMRGGAFKPRTSPYDFQGLGYEGLQILREVANEFDLAVISEILNPNDVERSLEYVDVIQIGARNMQNFDLLRTVGQVNKPVLLKRGLSATIEEFINAAEYIISQGNDQIILCERGIRTYEKATRNTLDISAVPI
;
A
#
# COMPACT_ATOMS: atom_id res chain seq x y z
N MET A 1 -1.93 41.44 18.67
CA MET A 1 -3.05 40.50 18.49
C MET A 1 -2.62 39.25 17.73
N ASN A 2 -2.17 39.35 16.47
CA ASN A 2 -1.79 38.17 15.66
C ASN A 2 -0.74 37.25 16.31
N LEU A 3 0.31 37.82 16.92
CA LEU A 3 1.32 37.01 17.63
C LEU A 3 0.73 36.18 18.77
N LYS A 4 -0.24 36.74 19.50
CA LYS A 4 -0.96 36.04 20.58
C LYS A 4 -1.83 34.90 20.04
N ILE A 5 -2.40 35.06 18.84
CA ILE A 5 -3.11 33.96 18.16
C ILE A 5 -2.13 32.84 17.82
N VAL A 6 -0.95 33.16 17.28
CA VAL A 6 0.09 32.16 16.98
C VAL A 6 0.54 31.41 18.23
N GLU A 7 0.76 32.12 19.34
CA GLU A 7 1.12 31.50 20.63
C GLU A 7 0.06 30.49 21.09
N LEU A 8 -1.22 30.88 21.09
CA LEU A 8 -2.34 30.01 21.48
C LEU A 8 -2.50 28.80 20.53
N LEU A 9 -2.31 29.00 19.23
CA LEU A 9 -2.35 27.91 18.26
C LEU A 9 -1.21 26.92 18.48
N ASN A 10 0.00 27.39 18.79
CA ASN A 10 1.14 26.54 19.11
C ASN A 10 0.94 25.77 20.41
N GLU A 11 0.42 26.41 21.46
CA GLU A 11 0.09 25.75 22.73
C GLU A 11 -0.96 24.66 22.51
N ARG A 12 -2.03 24.99 21.79
CA ARG A 12 -3.05 24.02 21.40
C ARG A 12 -2.46 22.86 20.61
N GLY A 13 -1.56 23.14 19.66
CA GLY A 13 -0.86 22.13 18.86
C GLY A 13 -0.11 21.12 19.73
N LYS A 14 0.65 21.58 20.73
CA LYS A 14 1.36 20.71 21.68
C LYS A 14 0.42 19.78 22.44
N VAL A 15 -0.68 20.33 22.99
CA VAL A 15 -1.70 19.54 23.70
C VAL A 15 -2.33 18.50 22.75
N VAL A 16 -2.62 18.88 21.51
CA VAL A 16 -3.15 17.95 20.52
C VAL A 16 -2.16 16.83 20.18
N GLN A 17 -0.86 17.12 20.09
CA GLN A 17 0.16 16.09 19.88
C GLN A 17 0.19 15.09 21.04
N GLU A 18 0.13 15.56 22.29
CA GLU A 18 0.05 14.71 23.47
C GLU A 18 -1.21 13.82 23.46
N ILE A 19 -2.37 14.41 23.13
CA ILE A 19 -3.62 13.65 22.94
C ILE A 19 -3.45 12.61 21.82
N GLY A 20 -2.83 12.99 20.71
CA GLY A 20 -2.56 12.10 19.58
C GLY A 20 -1.73 10.89 19.98
N GLN A 21 -0.69 11.08 20.79
CA GLN A 21 0.13 9.99 21.34
C GLN A 21 -0.71 9.05 22.23
N GLN A 22 -1.58 9.60 23.08
CA GLN A 22 -2.47 8.78 23.91
C GLN A 22 -3.50 8.02 23.05
N LYS A 23 -4.07 8.65 22.02
CA LYS A 23 -4.99 8.00 21.09
C LYS A 23 -4.33 6.82 20.37
N ILE A 24 -3.10 7.01 19.89
CA ILE A 24 -2.30 5.95 19.26
C ILE A 24 -2.09 4.79 20.24
N LYS A 25 -1.65 5.09 21.48
CA LYS A 25 -1.42 4.08 22.51
C LYS A 25 -2.65 3.22 22.84
N HIS A 26 -3.84 3.80 22.74
CA HIS A 26 -5.10 3.12 23.05
C HIS A 26 -5.89 2.68 21.79
N GLY A 27 -5.33 2.83 20.59
CA GLY A 27 -6.01 2.46 19.34
C GLY A 27 -7.28 3.26 19.02
N ILE A 28 -7.39 4.48 19.57
CA ILE A 28 -8.56 5.35 19.38
C ILE A 28 -8.42 6.11 18.07
N LYS A 29 -9.53 6.27 17.32
CA LYS A 29 -9.55 7.05 16.08
C LYS A 29 -9.10 8.51 16.32
N ARG A 30 -8.27 9.02 15.41
CA ARG A 30 -7.79 10.42 15.48
C ARG A 30 -8.92 11.41 15.29
N PHE A 31 -9.74 11.20 14.27
CA PHE A 31 -10.94 11.99 13.98
C PHE A 31 -12.12 11.54 14.86
N ASP A 32 -12.76 12.51 15.53
CA ASP A 32 -13.95 12.32 16.35
C ASP A 32 -14.95 13.45 16.09
N PRO A 33 -15.99 13.21 15.26
CA PRO A 33 -16.96 14.24 14.90
C PRO A 33 -17.88 14.63 16.06
N VAL A 34 -18.06 13.77 17.07
CA VAL A 34 -18.86 14.07 18.26
C VAL A 34 -18.11 15.09 19.10
N ARG A 35 -16.82 14.82 19.35
CA ARG A 35 -15.96 15.75 20.08
C ARG A 35 -15.84 17.11 19.39
N GLU A 36 -15.70 17.13 18.07
CA GLU A 36 -15.68 18.41 17.34
C GLU A 36 -16.98 19.19 17.52
N ARG A 37 -18.14 18.52 17.43
CA ARG A 37 -19.44 19.16 17.63
C ARG A 37 -19.58 19.75 19.02
N GLU A 38 -19.21 19.02 20.07
CA GLU A 38 -19.22 19.54 21.45
C GLU A 38 -18.39 20.81 21.59
N VAL A 39 -17.21 20.87 20.96
CA VAL A 39 -16.35 22.07 21.01
C VAL A 39 -16.98 23.23 20.24
N LEU A 40 -17.58 22.98 19.08
CA LEU A 40 -18.29 24.01 18.32
C LEU A 40 -19.53 24.55 19.05
N ASP A 41 -20.21 23.70 19.82
CA ASP A 41 -21.34 24.10 20.66
C ASP A 41 -20.86 24.95 21.84
N MET A 42 -19.73 24.59 22.47
CA MET A 42 -19.10 25.43 23.49
C MET A 42 -18.70 26.80 22.93
N ILE A 43 -18.10 26.85 21.74
CA ILE A 43 -17.73 28.12 21.07
C ILE A 43 -18.97 28.96 20.78
N ALA A 44 -20.06 28.33 20.31
CA ALA A 44 -21.31 29.02 20.05
C ALA A 44 -21.93 29.64 21.32
N ASN A 45 -21.88 28.92 22.43
CA ASN A 45 -22.47 29.36 23.70
C ASN A 45 -21.72 30.52 24.36
N VAL A 46 -20.42 30.68 24.10
CA VAL A 46 -19.60 31.76 24.68
C VAL A 46 -19.37 32.94 23.72
N ASN A 47 -19.93 32.91 22.52
CA ASN A 47 -19.72 33.96 21.53
C ASN A 47 -20.52 35.22 21.86
N GLU A 48 -19.86 36.20 22.46
CA GLU A 48 -20.38 37.55 22.67
C GLU A 48 -19.74 38.58 21.71
N GLY A 49 -18.97 38.10 20.73
CA GLY A 49 -18.15 38.91 19.84
C GLY A 49 -18.88 39.42 18.59
N PRO A 50 -18.21 40.27 17.80
CA PRO A 50 -18.80 40.85 16.59
C PRO A 50 -18.89 39.88 15.39
N PHE A 51 -18.25 38.72 15.46
CA PHE A 51 -18.35 37.69 14.43
C PHE A 51 -19.60 36.84 14.64
N GLU A 52 -20.31 36.54 13.55
CA GLU A 52 -21.36 35.54 13.57
C GLU A 52 -20.81 34.18 14.03
N THR A 53 -21.61 33.46 14.82
CA THR A 53 -21.25 32.13 15.35
C THR A 53 -20.87 31.15 14.23
N SER A 54 -21.58 31.19 13.10
CA SER A 54 -21.29 30.39 11.90
C SER A 54 -19.85 30.60 11.39
N THR A 55 -19.38 31.85 11.39
CA THR A 55 -18.05 32.25 10.94
C THR A 55 -16.98 31.76 11.90
N LEU A 56 -17.19 31.94 13.20
CA LEU A 56 -16.26 31.41 14.21
C LEU A 56 -16.17 29.88 14.13
N GLN A 57 -17.30 29.19 14.04
CA GLN A 57 -17.32 27.74 13.88
C GLN A 57 -16.53 27.28 12.64
N HIS A 58 -16.59 28.01 11.52
CA HIS A 58 -15.79 27.70 10.34
C HIS A 58 -14.29 27.85 10.61
N ILE A 59 -13.85 28.95 11.22
CA ILE A 59 -12.44 29.16 11.60
C ILE A 59 -11.93 28.03 12.51
N PHE A 60 -12.72 27.65 13.51
CA PHE A 60 -12.35 26.57 14.42
C PHE A 60 -12.31 25.21 13.74
N LYS A 61 -13.19 24.92 12.77
CA LYS A 61 -13.08 23.70 11.95
C LYS A 61 -11.76 23.66 11.17
N THR A 62 -11.30 24.78 10.61
CA THR A 62 -9.98 24.84 9.96
C THR A 62 -8.85 24.56 10.95
N ILE A 63 -8.94 25.08 12.17
CA ILE A 63 -7.98 24.76 13.25
C ILE A 63 -8.01 23.26 13.57
N PHE A 64 -9.19 22.65 13.67
CA PHE A 64 -9.33 21.22 13.97
C PHE A 64 -8.73 20.35 12.86
N GLN A 65 -8.99 20.70 11.60
CA GLN A 65 -8.39 20.04 10.44
C GLN A 65 -6.86 20.11 10.48
N ALA A 66 -6.27 21.29 10.66
CA ALA A 66 -4.81 21.44 10.78
C ALA A 66 -4.23 20.63 11.95
N SER A 67 -5.02 20.44 13.01
CA SER A 67 -4.62 19.67 14.19
C SER A 67 -4.72 18.15 13.99
N LEU A 68 -5.64 17.70 13.13
CA LEU A 68 -5.71 16.32 12.69
C LEU A 68 -4.52 16.01 11.77
N GLU A 69 -4.24 16.88 10.80
CA GLU A 69 -3.08 16.78 9.91
C GLU A 69 -1.76 16.71 10.70
N LEU A 70 -1.60 17.53 11.75
CA LEU A 70 -0.42 17.49 12.63
C LEU A 70 -0.21 16.10 13.27
N GLN A 71 -1.27 15.45 13.73
CA GLN A 71 -1.19 14.10 14.32
C GLN A 71 -0.87 13.02 13.28
N GLU A 72 -1.41 13.15 12.07
CA GLU A 72 -1.13 12.24 10.96
C GLU A 72 0.34 12.34 10.52
N ASP A 73 0.86 13.57 10.42
CA ASP A 73 2.23 13.84 9.98
C ASP A 73 3.29 13.30 10.94
N ASP A 74 3.04 13.39 12.24
CA ASP A 74 3.93 12.84 13.27
C ASP A 74 3.93 11.32 13.28
N HIS A 75 2.79 10.68 13.01
CA HIS A 75 2.73 9.23 12.84
C HIS A 75 3.50 8.80 11.58
N ARG A 76 3.28 9.47 10.44
CA ARG A 76 3.99 9.15 9.20
C ARG A 76 5.51 9.29 9.33
N LYS A 77 6.00 10.26 10.11
CA LYS A 77 7.44 10.41 10.43
C LYS A 77 8.05 9.16 11.09
N ALA A 78 7.27 8.42 11.86
CA ALA A 78 7.75 7.25 12.58
C ALA A 78 7.83 5.98 11.73
N LEU A 79 7.09 5.92 10.61
CA LEU A 79 7.00 4.73 9.77
C LEU A 79 8.31 4.45 9.02
N LEU A 80 8.72 3.18 9.01
CA LEU A 80 9.91 2.68 8.32
C LEU A 80 9.82 2.87 6.81
N VAL A 81 8.62 2.77 6.23
CA VAL A 81 8.39 3.00 4.79
C VAL A 81 8.46 4.47 4.38
N SER A 82 8.54 5.41 5.33
CA SER A 82 8.47 6.85 5.02
C SER A 82 9.81 7.42 4.52
N ARG A 83 9.72 8.37 3.58
CA ARG A 83 10.90 9.17 3.16
C ARG A 83 11.52 9.97 4.31
N LYS A 84 10.73 10.35 5.33
CA LYS A 84 11.25 11.04 6.51
C LYS A 84 12.15 10.12 7.35
N LYS A 85 11.91 8.81 7.34
CA LYS A 85 12.76 7.80 8.01
C LYS A 85 13.95 7.38 7.16
N LYS A 86 13.75 7.20 5.85
CA LYS A 86 14.79 6.88 4.86
C LYS A 86 14.62 7.79 3.63
N PRO A 87 15.41 8.87 3.50
CA PRO A 87 15.28 9.81 2.39
C PRO A 87 15.57 9.19 1.01
N ASP A 88 16.58 8.33 0.97
CA ASP A 88 17.02 7.67 -0.27
C ASP A 88 16.01 6.62 -0.75
N ASN A 89 15.85 6.53 -2.07
CA ASN A 89 15.01 5.50 -2.68
C ASN A 89 15.50 4.09 -2.31
N THR A 90 14.57 3.19 -2.03
CA THR A 90 14.89 1.76 -1.96
C THR A 90 15.08 1.22 -3.37
N ILE A 91 16.21 0.55 -3.59
CA ILE A 91 16.50 -0.21 -4.81
C ILE A 91 16.18 -1.67 -4.52
N VAL A 92 15.22 -2.23 -5.26
CA VAL A 92 14.82 -3.63 -5.10
C VAL A 92 15.60 -4.49 -6.08
N LYS A 93 16.39 -5.43 -5.56
CA LYS A 93 17.15 -6.40 -6.37
C LYS A 93 16.34 -7.67 -6.54
N VAL A 94 16.08 -8.08 -7.78
CA VAL A 94 15.22 -9.24 -8.06
C VAL A 94 16.03 -10.47 -8.42
N LYS A 95 16.70 -10.47 -9.57
CA LYS A 95 17.51 -11.59 -10.08
C LYS A 95 18.61 -11.01 -10.96
N ASN A 96 19.83 -11.52 -10.83
CA ASN A 96 21.01 -11.05 -11.58
C ASN A 96 21.12 -9.51 -11.48
N ASP A 97 21.20 -8.83 -12.61
CA ASP A 97 21.32 -7.36 -12.70
C ASP A 97 19.96 -6.63 -12.74
N ILE A 98 18.84 -7.34 -12.53
CA ILE A 98 17.50 -6.73 -12.53
C ILE A 98 17.30 -5.96 -11.22
N VAL A 99 17.28 -4.64 -11.35
CA VAL A 99 17.02 -3.68 -10.27
C VAL A 99 15.78 -2.84 -10.58
N LEU A 100 15.00 -2.52 -9.56
CA LEU A 100 13.84 -1.64 -9.65
C LEU A 100 14.02 -0.43 -8.73
N GLY A 101 13.59 0.74 -9.19
CA GLY A 101 13.62 1.99 -8.41
C GLY A 101 14.89 2.83 -8.58
N ASP A 102 15.76 2.49 -9.52
CA ASP A 102 17.01 3.20 -9.86
C ASP A 102 16.80 4.42 -10.78
N GLY A 103 15.56 4.70 -11.15
CA GLY A 103 15.17 5.76 -12.10
C GLY A 103 14.86 5.24 -13.49
N SER A 104 15.24 3.99 -13.81
CA SER A 104 14.80 3.33 -15.04
C SER A 104 13.35 2.84 -14.94
N GLN A 105 12.72 2.63 -16.10
CA GLN A 105 11.39 2.06 -16.19
C GLN A 105 11.48 0.58 -16.51
N SER A 106 10.75 -0.24 -15.75
CA SER A 106 10.72 -1.68 -15.94
C SER A 106 9.32 -2.18 -16.24
N PHE A 107 9.23 -3.21 -17.09
CA PHE A 107 7.97 -3.78 -17.52
C PHE A 107 7.85 -5.22 -17.03
N ILE A 108 6.74 -5.51 -16.36
CA ILE A 108 6.38 -6.86 -15.90
C ILE A 108 5.23 -7.36 -16.76
N MET A 109 5.48 -8.39 -17.58
CA MET A 109 4.50 -8.90 -18.55
C MET A 109 4.25 -10.39 -18.32
N GLY A 110 3.16 -10.93 -18.86
CA GLY A 110 2.87 -12.35 -18.77
C GLY A 110 1.38 -12.65 -18.59
N PRO A 111 1.00 -13.94 -18.65
CA PRO A 111 -0.40 -14.34 -18.69
C PRO A 111 -1.09 -14.13 -17.34
N CYS A 112 -2.41 -13.92 -17.36
CA CYS A 112 -3.21 -13.73 -16.15
C CYS A 112 -3.21 -14.97 -15.24
N ALA A 113 -3.31 -16.16 -15.82
CA ALA A 113 -3.25 -17.44 -15.15
C ALA A 113 -2.20 -18.33 -15.85
N VAL A 114 -1.62 -19.27 -15.11
CA VAL A 114 -0.81 -20.34 -15.70
C VAL A 114 -1.74 -21.49 -16.04
N GLU A 115 -1.78 -21.86 -17.32
CA GLU A 115 -2.72 -22.87 -17.83
C GLU A 115 -2.00 -24.12 -18.36
N SER A 116 -0.83 -23.95 -18.99
CA SER A 116 0.06 -25.05 -19.38
C SER A 116 1.49 -24.54 -19.56
N TYR A 117 2.45 -25.47 -19.67
CA TYR A 117 3.84 -25.14 -19.99
C TYR A 117 3.96 -24.43 -21.35
N GLU A 118 3.33 -24.97 -22.39
CA GLU A 118 3.38 -24.43 -23.75
C GLU A 118 2.80 -23.01 -23.79
N GLN A 119 1.71 -22.77 -23.06
CA GLN A 119 1.05 -21.47 -22.97
C GLN A 119 1.98 -20.41 -22.36
N VAL A 120 2.64 -20.72 -21.24
CA VAL A 120 3.59 -19.80 -20.59
C VAL A 120 4.84 -19.62 -21.44
N ARG A 121 5.36 -20.72 -22.02
CA ARG A 121 6.54 -20.72 -22.88
C ARG A 121 6.38 -19.82 -24.10
N ALA A 122 5.24 -19.88 -24.78
CA ALA A 122 4.96 -19.02 -25.94
C ALA A 122 5.02 -17.52 -25.57
N VAL A 123 4.49 -17.15 -24.40
CA VAL A 123 4.54 -15.76 -23.90
C VAL A 123 5.96 -15.37 -23.53
N ALA A 124 6.69 -16.23 -22.81
CA ALA A 124 8.08 -15.98 -22.43
C ALA A 124 9.00 -15.79 -23.65
N GLN A 125 8.80 -16.58 -24.70
CA GLN A 125 9.54 -16.45 -25.97
C GLN A 125 9.29 -15.08 -26.61
N ALA A 126 8.03 -14.65 -26.72
CA ALA A 126 7.68 -13.34 -27.26
C ALA A 126 8.25 -12.19 -26.40
N MET A 127 8.22 -12.33 -25.08
CA MET A 127 8.82 -11.38 -24.15
C MET A 127 10.33 -11.25 -24.33
N LYS A 128 11.04 -12.38 -24.46
CA LYS A 128 12.49 -12.39 -24.65
C LYS A 128 12.90 -11.70 -25.96
N GLN A 129 12.13 -11.88 -27.03
CA GLN A 129 12.35 -11.19 -28.31
C GLN A 129 12.21 -9.67 -28.20
N GLN A 130 11.46 -9.17 -27.21
CA GLN A 130 11.30 -7.74 -26.92
C GLN A 130 12.30 -7.22 -25.87
N GLY A 131 13.26 -8.05 -25.43
CA GLY A 131 14.24 -7.67 -24.41
C GLY A 131 13.66 -7.54 -22.99
N LEU A 132 12.47 -8.09 -22.73
CA LEU A 132 11.86 -8.08 -21.40
C LEU A 132 12.51 -9.13 -20.50
N THR A 133 12.63 -8.82 -19.21
CA THR A 133 13.37 -9.63 -18.23
C THR A 133 12.50 -10.17 -17.09
N MET A 134 11.28 -9.66 -16.91
CA MET A 134 10.40 -10.00 -15.79
C MET A 134 9.05 -10.54 -16.26
N MET A 135 8.78 -11.80 -15.92
CA MET A 135 7.54 -12.49 -16.24
C MET A 135 6.64 -12.65 -15.02
N ARG A 136 5.36 -12.31 -15.17
CA ARG A 136 4.31 -12.58 -14.18
C ARG A 136 3.40 -13.73 -14.60
N GLY A 137 3.02 -14.60 -13.67
CA GLY A 137 2.08 -15.69 -13.88
C GLY A 137 1.20 -15.93 -12.66
N GLY A 138 -0.06 -16.32 -12.87
CA GLY A 138 -0.99 -16.57 -11.78
C GLY A 138 -1.10 -18.06 -11.51
N ALA A 139 -0.23 -18.59 -10.64
CA ALA A 139 -0.30 -19.98 -10.20
C ALA A 139 -1.50 -20.23 -9.27
N PHE A 140 -1.79 -19.25 -8.40
CA PHE A 140 -2.99 -19.18 -7.56
C PHE A 140 -3.88 -18.03 -8.03
N LYS A 141 -5.19 -18.23 -8.12
CA LYS A 141 -6.15 -17.24 -8.64
C LYS A 141 -7.21 -16.89 -7.58
N PRO A 142 -7.24 -15.65 -7.06
CA PRO A 142 -8.32 -15.22 -6.18
C PRO A 142 -9.58 -14.94 -7.01
N ARG A 143 -10.50 -15.91 -7.04
CA ARG A 143 -11.77 -15.83 -7.77
C ARG A 143 -12.90 -15.32 -6.89
N THR A 144 -13.88 -14.69 -7.52
CA THR A 144 -15.14 -14.33 -6.84
C THR A 144 -16.06 -15.54 -6.72
N SER A 145 -16.08 -16.40 -7.75
CA SER A 145 -16.82 -17.67 -7.75
C SER A 145 -15.90 -18.83 -7.36
N PRO A 146 -16.34 -19.78 -6.50
CA PRO A 146 -15.56 -20.97 -6.18
C PRO A 146 -15.52 -22.00 -7.32
N TYR A 147 -16.44 -21.93 -8.28
CA TYR A 147 -16.52 -22.85 -9.43
C TYR A 147 -15.62 -22.45 -10.60
N ASP A 148 -15.04 -21.27 -10.51
CA ASP A 148 -14.08 -20.78 -11.46
C ASP A 148 -12.73 -21.52 -11.34
N PHE A 149 -11.91 -21.50 -12.39
CA PHE A 149 -10.53 -21.97 -12.32
C PHE A 149 -9.72 -21.24 -11.23
N GLN A 150 -9.23 -22.01 -10.24
CA GLN A 150 -8.51 -21.52 -9.07
C GLN A 150 -6.99 -21.39 -9.30
N GLY A 151 -6.49 -21.82 -10.46
CA GLY A 151 -5.06 -21.93 -10.75
C GLY A 151 -4.53 -23.36 -10.55
N LEU A 152 -3.37 -23.64 -11.14
CA LEU A 152 -2.67 -24.94 -11.00
C LEU A 152 -1.92 -25.08 -9.66
N GLY A 153 -1.88 -24.03 -8.85
CA GLY A 153 -1.15 -24.02 -7.58
C GLY A 153 0.35 -24.30 -7.79
N TYR A 154 0.90 -25.27 -7.06
CA TYR A 154 2.32 -25.60 -7.12
C TYR A 154 2.80 -26.07 -8.49
N GLU A 155 1.99 -26.82 -9.24
CA GLU A 155 2.33 -27.20 -10.62
C GLU A 155 2.49 -25.95 -11.50
N GLY A 156 1.64 -24.94 -11.30
CA GLY A 156 1.77 -23.66 -11.98
C GLY A 156 3.05 -22.89 -11.60
N LEU A 157 3.50 -22.99 -10.35
CA LEU A 157 4.78 -22.42 -9.91
C LEU A 157 5.98 -23.15 -10.55
N GLN A 158 5.92 -24.48 -10.64
CA GLN A 158 6.94 -25.30 -11.30
C GLN A 158 7.06 -24.94 -12.78
N ILE A 159 5.93 -24.85 -13.49
CA ILE A 159 5.89 -24.40 -14.88
C ILE A 159 6.54 -23.03 -15.05
N LEU A 160 6.18 -22.05 -14.20
CA LEU A 160 6.76 -20.72 -14.26
C LEU A 160 8.27 -20.74 -14.06
N ARG A 161 8.76 -21.51 -13.07
CA ARG A 161 10.18 -21.60 -12.79
C ARG A 161 10.94 -22.23 -13.94
N GLU A 162 10.41 -23.32 -14.51
CA GLU A 162 11.00 -24.04 -15.64
C GLU A 162 11.12 -23.12 -16.87
N VAL A 163 10.03 -22.48 -17.29
CA VAL A 163 10.04 -21.56 -18.43
C VAL A 163 10.98 -20.38 -18.16
N ALA A 164 10.94 -19.81 -16.96
CA ALA A 164 11.81 -18.67 -16.66
C ALA A 164 13.30 -19.05 -16.58
N ASN A 165 13.64 -20.30 -16.30
CA ASN A 165 15.02 -20.77 -16.42
C ASN A 165 15.43 -20.91 -17.89
N GLU A 166 14.55 -21.42 -18.74
CA GLU A 166 14.80 -21.57 -20.19
C GLU A 166 15.07 -20.21 -20.87
N PHE A 167 14.31 -19.17 -20.52
CA PHE A 167 14.42 -17.85 -21.14
C PHE A 167 15.25 -16.84 -20.33
N ASP A 168 15.84 -17.26 -19.22
CA ASP A 168 16.49 -16.39 -18.22
C ASP A 168 15.65 -15.16 -17.89
N LEU A 169 14.47 -15.41 -17.31
CA LEU A 169 13.53 -14.41 -16.82
C LEU A 169 13.44 -14.48 -15.30
N ALA A 170 13.04 -13.37 -14.68
CA ALA A 170 12.56 -13.34 -13.30
C ALA A 170 11.06 -13.67 -13.23
N VAL A 171 10.63 -14.38 -12.20
CA VAL A 171 9.25 -14.81 -11.99
C VAL A 171 8.57 -14.02 -10.88
N ILE A 172 7.41 -13.46 -11.19
CA ILE A 172 6.47 -12.90 -10.23
C ILE A 172 5.20 -13.75 -10.20
N SER A 173 4.81 -14.25 -9.03
CA SER A 173 3.53 -14.97 -8.87
C SER A 173 2.83 -14.58 -7.57
N GLU A 174 1.51 -14.65 -7.59
CA GLU A 174 0.67 -14.33 -6.43
C GLU A 174 0.61 -15.49 -5.45
N ILE A 175 0.82 -15.20 -4.17
CA ILE A 175 0.66 -16.15 -3.07
C ILE A 175 -0.52 -15.69 -2.21
N LEU A 176 -1.42 -16.63 -1.90
CA LEU A 176 -2.69 -16.32 -1.25
C LEU A 176 -2.72 -16.61 0.24
N ASN A 177 -1.90 -17.56 0.70
CA ASN A 177 -1.93 -18.09 2.06
C ASN A 177 -0.52 -18.06 2.68
N PRO A 178 -0.37 -17.66 3.96
CA PRO A 178 0.88 -17.78 4.71
C PRO A 178 1.59 -19.14 4.55
N ASN A 179 0.82 -20.23 4.55
CA ASN A 179 1.36 -21.60 4.50
C ASN A 179 2.05 -21.93 3.18
N ASP A 180 1.74 -21.20 2.10
CA ASP A 180 2.33 -21.42 0.78
C ASP A 180 3.62 -20.59 0.56
N VAL A 181 3.93 -19.66 1.47
CA VAL A 181 5.05 -18.71 1.30
C VAL A 181 6.38 -19.46 1.23
N GLU A 182 6.72 -20.27 2.23
CA GLU A 182 8.02 -20.95 2.32
C GLU A 182 8.28 -21.84 1.09
N ARG A 183 7.31 -22.68 0.73
CA ARG A 183 7.43 -23.57 -0.44
C ARG A 183 7.43 -22.80 -1.76
N SER A 184 6.89 -21.59 -1.83
CA SER A 184 6.94 -20.79 -3.06
C SER A 184 8.32 -20.19 -3.36
N LEU A 185 9.18 -20.04 -2.34
CA LEU A 185 10.45 -19.31 -2.44
C LEU A 185 11.44 -19.90 -3.45
N GLU A 186 11.35 -21.21 -3.73
CA GLU A 186 12.20 -21.91 -4.71
C GLU A 186 11.76 -21.62 -6.17
N TYR A 187 10.50 -21.22 -6.38
CA TYR A 187 9.93 -21.04 -7.72
C TYR A 187 9.83 -19.58 -8.16
N VAL A 188 9.72 -18.64 -7.21
CA VAL A 188 9.48 -17.22 -7.50
C VAL A 188 10.67 -16.35 -7.14
N ASP A 189 10.88 -15.31 -7.93
CA ASP A 189 11.86 -14.24 -7.68
C ASP A 189 11.20 -13.05 -6.96
N VAL A 190 9.89 -12.85 -7.14
CA VAL A 190 9.09 -11.85 -6.41
C VAL A 190 7.75 -12.46 -5.98
N ILE A 191 7.38 -12.26 -4.72
CA ILE A 191 6.07 -12.65 -4.18
C ILE A 191 5.08 -11.53 -4.43
N GLN A 192 3.99 -11.78 -5.16
CA GLN A 192 2.91 -10.81 -5.30
C GLN A 192 1.85 -11.02 -4.21
N ILE A 193 1.47 -9.93 -3.55
CA ILE A 193 0.27 -9.85 -2.71
C ILE A 193 -0.82 -9.15 -3.51
N GLY A 194 -1.91 -9.87 -3.81
CA GLY A 194 -3.03 -9.32 -4.54
C GLY A 194 -3.83 -8.29 -3.75
N ALA A 195 -4.58 -7.44 -4.46
CA ALA A 195 -5.40 -6.38 -3.87
C ALA A 195 -6.39 -6.87 -2.80
N ARG A 196 -6.91 -8.11 -2.92
CA ARG A 196 -7.83 -8.69 -1.92
C ARG A 196 -7.13 -9.08 -0.62
N ASN A 197 -5.82 -9.30 -0.67
CA ASN A 197 -4.99 -9.68 0.46
C ASN A 197 -4.15 -8.52 1.00
N MET A 198 -4.34 -7.29 0.52
CA MET A 198 -3.60 -6.12 1.04
C MET A 198 -3.80 -5.91 2.55
N GLN A 199 -4.90 -6.40 3.13
CA GLN A 199 -5.16 -6.37 4.58
C GLN A 199 -5.18 -7.77 5.20
N ASN A 200 -4.64 -8.78 4.52
CA ASN A 200 -4.38 -10.07 5.13
C ASN A 200 -3.09 -9.97 5.96
N PHE A 201 -3.20 -9.43 7.17
CA PHE A 201 -2.04 -9.08 8.01
C PHE A 201 -1.18 -10.28 8.39
N ASP A 202 -1.75 -11.48 8.48
CA ASP A 202 -0.97 -12.71 8.68
C ASP A 202 -0.06 -12.98 7.49
N LEU A 203 -0.61 -12.90 6.27
CA LEU A 203 0.18 -13.04 5.04
C LEU A 203 1.26 -11.96 4.93
N LEU A 204 0.94 -10.70 5.23
CA LEU A 204 1.91 -9.60 5.22
C LEU A 204 3.06 -9.83 6.20
N ARG A 205 2.75 -10.31 7.42
CA ARG A 205 3.77 -10.66 8.41
C ARG A 205 4.65 -11.81 7.93
N THR A 206 4.05 -12.87 7.38
CA THR A 206 4.80 -14.03 6.88
C THR A 206 5.73 -13.66 5.73
N VAL A 207 5.29 -12.88 4.73
CA VAL A 207 6.17 -12.44 3.64
C VAL A 207 7.19 -11.39 4.08
N GLY A 208 6.93 -10.70 5.19
CA GLY A 208 7.89 -9.82 5.84
C GLY A 208 9.05 -10.53 6.52
N GLN A 209 8.91 -11.84 6.80
CA GLN A 209 9.92 -12.66 7.49
C GLN A 209 10.85 -13.42 6.53
N VAL A 210 10.65 -13.31 5.21
CA VAL A 210 11.46 -14.00 4.20
C VAL A 210 12.32 -13.02 3.42
N ASN A 211 13.50 -13.47 2.97
CA ASN A 211 14.39 -12.67 2.13
C ASN A 211 14.01 -12.79 0.65
N LYS A 212 12.84 -12.25 0.28
CA LYS A 212 12.34 -12.24 -1.09
C LYS A 212 11.60 -10.93 -1.37
N PRO A 213 11.81 -10.28 -2.53
CA PRO A 213 11.04 -9.09 -2.90
C PRO A 213 9.52 -9.34 -2.88
N VAL A 214 8.77 -8.32 -2.45
CA VAL A 214 7.31 -8.36 -2.36
C VAL A 214 6.69 -7.28 -3.22
N LEU A 215 5.84 -7.68 -4.18
CA LEU A 215 4.99 -6.77 -4.95
C LEU A 215 3.62 -6.66 -4.26
N LEU A 216 3.39 -5.56 -3.55
CA LEU A 216 2.15 -5.29 -2.82
C LEU A 216 1.19 -4.48 -3.70
N LYS A 217 0.04 -5.06 -4.04
CA LYS A 217 -1.03 -4.35 -4.75
C LYS A 217 -1.93 -3.58 -3.80
N ARG A 218 -2.26 -2.35 -4.18
CA ARG A 218 -3.26 -1.55 -3.45
C ARG A 218 -4.62 -2.27 -3.43
N GLY A 219 -5.29 -2.22 -2.29
CA GLY A 219 -6.61 -2.78 -2.06
C GLY A 219 -7.69 -2.10 -2.89
N LEU A 220 -8.82 -2.79 -3.10
CA LEU A 220 -9.90 -2.34 -3.98
C LEU A 220 -10.44 -0.94 -3.63
N SER A 221 -10.48 -0.60 -2.35
CA SER A 221 -10.98 0.67 -1.82
C SER A 221 -10.03 1.25 -0.77
N ALA A 222 -8.75 0.85 -0.81
CA ALA A 222 -7.79 1.25 0.19
C ALA A 222 -7.40 2.72 0.00
N THR A 223 -7.37 3.48 1.08
CA THR A 223 -6.71 4.79 1.13
C THR A 223 -5.20 4.64 0.96
N ILE A 224 -4.51 5.74 0.65
CA ILE A 224 -3.04 5.76 0.62
C ILE A 224 -2.46 5.44 2.00
N GLU A 225 -3.08 5.93 3.09
CA GLU A 225 -2.64 5.61 4.45
C GLU A 225 -2.73 4.11 4.74
N GLU A 226 -3.84 3.44 4.40
CA GLU A 226 -3.96 1.99 4.58
C GLU A 226 -2.95 1.22 3.73
N PHE A 227 -2.66 1.68 2.51
CA PHE A 227 -1.69 1.05 1.62
C PHE A 227 -0.25 1.17 2.17
N ILE A 228 0.12 2.35 2.69
CA ILE A 228 1.39 2.60 3.37
C ILE A 228 1.52 1.72 4.62
N ASN A 229 0.48 1.67 5.46
CA ASN A 229 0.51 0.84 6.67
C ASN A 229 0.58 -0.66 6.34
N ALA A 230 -0.04 -1.13 5.26
CA ALA A 230 0.12 -2.51 4.80
C ALA A 230 1.58 -2.82 4.40
N ALA A 231 2.29 -1.87 3.78
CA ALA A 231 3.73 -2.02 3.55
C ALA A 231 4.54 -1.98 4.86
N GLU A 232 4.12 -1.18 5.85
CA GLU A 232 4.73 -1.15 7.19
C GLU A 232 4.68 -2.52 7.89
N TYR A 233 3.58 -3.28 7.73
CA TYR A 233 3.50 -4.65 8.26
C TYR A 233 4.56 -5.60 7.68
N ILE A 234 5.00 -5.40 6.44
CA ILE A 234 6.04 -6.22 5.81
C ILE A 234 7.42 -5.79 6.33
N ILE A 235 7.76 -4.49 6.24
CA ILE A 235 9.09 -3.99 6.63
C ILE A 235 9.35 -4.10 8.13
N SER A 236 8.32 -4.00 8.98
CA SER A 236 8.45 -4.20 10.43
C SER A 236 8.84 -5.62 10.83
N GLN A 237 8.70 -6.60 9.94
CA GLN A 237 9.19 -7.96 10.13
C GLN A 237 10.61 -8.19 9.60
N GLY A 238 11.20 -7.20 8.92
CA GLY A 238 12.59 -7.22 8.46
C GLY A 238 12.79 -7.21 6.94
N ASN A 239 11.73 -7.32 6.13
CA ASN A 239 11.84 -7.30 4.67
C ASN A 239 11.56 -5.90 4.09
N ASP A 240 12.61 -5.21 3.65
CA ASP A 240 12.51 -3.87 3.05
C ASP A 240 12.40 -3.89 1.51
N GLN A 241 12.41 -5.06 0.88
CA GLN A 241 12.38 -5.24 -0.57
C GLN A 241 10.95 -5.17 -1.11
N ILE A 242 10.29 -4.02 -0.96
CA ILE A 242 8.87 -3.83 -1.26
C ILE A 242 8.69 -3.01 -2.54
N ILE A 243 7.84 -3.50 -3.44
CA ILE A 243 7.39 -2.82 -4.66
C ILE A 243 5.89 -2.53 -4.51
N LEU A 244 5.50 -1.27 -4.60
CA LEU A 244 4.10 -0.86 -4.53
C LEU A 244 3.47 -0.85 -5.93
N CYS A 245 2.26 -1.40 -6.06
CA CYS A 245 1.53 -1.48 -7.33
C CYS A 245 0.12 -0.89 -7.21
N GLU A 246 -0.07 0.31 -7.78
CA GLU A 246 -1.38 0.89 -8.07
C GLU A 246 -2.08 0.09 -9.18
N ARG A 247 -3.39 -0.12 -9.06
CA ARG A 247 -4.17 -1.05 -9.91
C ARG A 247 -5.62 -0.63 -10.15
N GLY A 248 -5.94 0.62 -9.83
CA GLY A 248 -7.25 1.21 -9.81
C GLY A 248 -8.05 0.91 -8.55
N ILE A 249 -8.83 1.91 -8.14
CA ILE A 249 -9.74 1.86 -7.00
C ILE A 249 -11.20 1.72 -7.48
N ARG A 250 -12.06 1.20 -6.61
CA ARG A 250 -13.49 1.10 -6.85
C ARG A 250 -14.15 2.46 -6.68
N THR A 251 -14.92 2.86 -7.68
CA THR A 251 -15.73 4.08 -7.69
C THR A 251 -17.16 3.74 -8.14
N TYR A 252 -18.02 4.75 -8.30
CA TYR A 252 -19.35 4.58 -8.88
C TYR A 252 -19.33 4.39 -10.42
N GLU A 253 -18.19 4.67 -11.07
CA GLU A 253 -18.03 4.59 -12.53
C GLU A 253 -18.22 3.15 -13.03
N LYS A 254 -18.88 2.99 -14.18
CA LYS A 254 -19.17 1.70 -14.82
C LYS A 254 -18.51 1.52 -16.19
N ALA A 255 -18.03 2.59 -16.81
CA ALA A 255 -17.30 2.54 -18.09
C ALA A 255 -15.97 1.76 -17.96
N THR A 256 -15.35 1.79 -16.77
CA THR A 256 -14.12 1.07 -16.47
C THR A 256 -14.32 0.12 -15.28
N ARG A 257 -13.65 -1.05 -15.29
CA ARG A 257 -13.75 -2.03 -14.19
C ARG A 257 -13.31 -1.46 -12.83
N ASN A 258 -12.27 -0.62 -12.82
CA ASN A 258 -11.86 0.21 -11.69
C ASN A 258 -11.41 1.56 -12.27
N THR A 259 -11.44 2.64 -11.48
CA THR A 259 -10.87 3.93 -11.86
C THR A 259 -9.40 3.95 -11.50
N LEU A 260 -8.52 4.18 -12.49
CA LEU A 260 -7.08 4.31 -12.23
C LEU A 260 -6.81 5.58 -11.43
N ASP A 261 -6.22 5.44 -10.25
CA ASP A 261 -5.79 6.56 -9.42
C ASP A 261 -4.33 6.92 -9.73
N ILE A 262 -4.10 7.66 -10.81
CA ILE A 262 -2.74 8.05 -11.21
C ILE A 262 -2.07 8.99 -10.21
N SER A 263 -2.86 9.67 -9.37
CA SER A 263 -2.36 10.57 -8.34
C SER A 263 -1.60 9.83 -7.22
N ALA A 264 -1.86 8.52 -7.06
CA ALA A 264 -1.19 7.68 -6.08
C ALA A 264 0.30 7.46 -6.35
N VAL A 265 0.78 7.64 -7.59
CA VAL A 265 2.19 7.41 -7.96
C VAL A 265 3.13 8.49 -7.38
N PRO A 266 2.82 9.79 -7.50
CA PRO A 266 3.66 10.85 -6.92
C PRO A 266 3.43 11.18 -5.44
N ILE A 267 2.34 10.70 -4.81
CA ILE A 267 2.00 10.93 -3.40
C ILE A 267 2.81 10.00 -2.49
#